data_AF-A0A941N2J0-F1
#
_entry.id   AF-A0A941N2J0-F1
#
_cell.length_a   1.000
_cell.length_b   1.000
_cell.length_c   1.000
_cell.angle_alpha   90.00
_cell.angle_beta   90.00
_cell.angle_gamma   90.00
#
_symmetry.space_group_name_H-M   'P 1'
#
loop_
_entity.id
_entity.type
_entity.pdbx_description
1 polymer ?
#
loop_
_entity_poly.entity_id
_entity_poly.type
_entity_poly.pdbx_seq_one_letter_code
_entity_poly.pdbx_strand_id
1 'polypeptide(L)' 'TGTRCSEKGFLPMSLGDYLQLLDWTGRQLAQGKKGQIPDTVGPILERLQLDHQGWCDLVAHFGRRFHLVDARHP' A
#
# COMPACT_ATOMS: atom_id res chain seq x y z
N THR A 1 23.89 17.15 -5.05
CA THR A 1 23.58 16.61 -3.71
C THR A 1 22.50 15.55 -3.86
N GLY A 2 22.79 14.29 -3.53
CA GLY A 2 21.82 13.19 -3.68
C GLY A 2 20.98 13.06 -2.41
N THR A 3 19.74 13.55 -2.46
CA THR A 3 18.72 13.23 -1.44
C THR A 3 18.48 11.73 -1.48
N ARG A 4 18.42 11.06 -0.32
CA ARG A 4 18.12 9.62 -0.31
C ARG A 4 16.70 9.43 -0.86
N CYS A 5 16.44 8.36 -1.61
CA CYS A 5 15.09 8.09 -2.13
C CYS A 5 14.04 8.02 -1.01
N SER A 6 14.44 7.61 0.20
CA SER A 6 13.60 7.62 1.41
C SER A 6 13.22 9.01 1.92
N GLU A 7 13.96 10.07 1.58
CA GLU A 7 13.66 11.46 1.96
C GLU A 7 12.56 12.09 1.10
N LYS A 8 12.22 11.48 -0.04
CA LYS A 8 11.15 11.96 -0.94
C LYS A 8 9.76 11.43 -0.56
N GLY A 9 9.67 10.61 0.49
CA GLY A 9 8.46 9.83 0.79
C GLY A 9 8.38 8.58 -0.08
N PHE A 10 7.75 7.53 0.47
CA PHE A 10 7.70 6.20 -0.16
C PHE A 10 6.72 6.12 -1.35
N LEU A 11 5.74 7.04 -1.45
CA LEU A 11 4.72 7.05 -2.50
C LEU A 11 4.49 8.48 -3.01
N PRO A 12 4.61 8.75 -4.32
CA PRO A 12 4.32 10.06 -4.91
C PRO A 12 2.80 10.27 -5.05
N MET A 13 2.13 10.45 -3.92
CA MET A 13 0.68 10.60 -3.83
C MET A 13 0.27 11.62 -2.76
N SER A 14 -0.92 12.20 -2.88
CA SER A 14 -1.45 13.08 -1.84
C SER A 14 -1.87 12.28 -0.60
N LEU A 15 -2.00 12.94 0.56
CA LEU A 15 -2.57 12.30 1.76
C LEU A 15 -3.99 11.77 1.50
N GLY A 16 -4.80 12.50 0.74
CA GLY A 16 -6.16 12.06 0.38
C GLY A 16 -6.14 10.79 -0.46
N ASP A 17 -5.24 10.69 -1.43
CA ASP A 17 -5.05 9.48 -2.22
C ASP A 17 -4.60 8.32 -1.34
N TYR A 18 -3.73 8.59 -0.36
CA TYR A 18 -3.20 7.57 0.55
C TYR A 18 -4.31 6.99 1.42
N LEU A 19 -5.16 7.84 1.99
CA LEU A 19 -6.29 7.41 2.80
C LEU A 19 -7.35 6.66 1.98
N GLN A 20 -7.59 7.06 0.73
CA GLN A 20 -8.47 6.33 -0.18
C GLN A 20 -7.93 4.94 -0.52
N LEU A 21 -6.64 4.85 -0.85
CA LEU A 21 -5.98 3.57 -1.10
C LEU A 21 -6.00 2.68 0.14
N LEU A 22 -5.77 3.24 1.33
CA LEU A 22 -5.79 2.52 2.60
C LEU A 22 -7.19 1.99 2.94
N ASP A 23 -8.23 2.81 2.81
CA ASP A 23 -9.62 2.40 3.04
C ASP A 23 -10.03 1.26 2.10
N TRP A 24 -9.75 1.41 0.80
CA TRP A 24 -10.02 0.36 -0.18
C TRP A 24 -9.26 -0.93 0.15
N THR A 25 -7.98 -0.83 0.50
CA THR A 25 -7.17 -2.01 0.86
C THR A 25 -7.77 -2.73 2.09
N GLY A 26 -8.23 -1.98 3.10
CA GLY A 26 -8.91 -2.54 4.27
C GLY A 26 -10.19 -3.30 3.89
N ARG A 27 -10.97 -2.79 2.94
CA ARG A 27 -12.19 -3.46 2.43
C ARG A 27 -11.85 -4.75 1.67
N GLN A 28 -10.80 -4.75 0.85
CA GLN A 28 -10.38 -5.93 0.09
C GLN A 28 -9.88 -7.08 0.98
N LEU A 29 -9.25 -6.74 2.12
CA LEU A 29 -8.71 -7.73 3.08
C LEU A 29 -9.75 -8.23 4.09
N ALA A 30 -10.83 -7.48 4.33
CA ALA A 30 -11.91 -7.91 5.20
C ALA A 30 -12.68 -9.10 4.59
N GLN A 31 -12.88 -10.17 5.37
CA GLN A 31 -13.58 -11.36 4.90
C GLN A 31 -15.03 -11.02 4.51
N GLY A 32 -15.36 -11.21 3.23
CA GLY A 32 -16.72 -11.05 2.69
C GLY A 32 -16.99 -9.79 1.86
N LYS A 33 -16.02 -8.90 1.65
CA LYS A 33 -16.20 -7.66 0.85
C LYS A 33 -15.12 -7.45 -0.21
N LYS A 34 -14.80 -8.49 -0.98
CA LYS A 34 -14.03 -8.33 -2.22
C LYS A 34 -14.91 -7.58 -3.22
N GLY A 35 -14.83 -6.26 -3.18
CA GLY A 35 -15.65 -5.36 -3.99
C GLY A 35 -14.95 -4.96 -5.29
N GLN A 36 -15.71 -4.27 -6.14
CA GLN A 36 -15.21 -3.62 -7.34
C GLN A 36 -14.16 -2.55 -6.95
N ILE A 37 -13.13 -2.39 -7.77
CA ILE A 37 -12.13 -1.33 -7.59
C ILE A 37 -12.85 0.01 -7.82
N PRO A 38 -12.86 0.94 -6.86
CA PRO A 38 -13.41 2.28 -7.08
C PRO A 38 -12.61 3.01 -8.17
N ASP A 39 -13.29 3.79 -9.00
CA ASP A 39 -12.67 4.59 -10.07
C ASP A 39 -11.58 5.54 -9.55
N THR A 40 -11.61 5.88 -8.27
CA THR A 40 -10.60 6.73 -7.63
C THR A 40 -9.31 5.99 -7.27
N VAL A 41 -9.35 4.67 -7.07
CA VAL A 41 -8.21 3.89 -6.58
C VAL A 41 -7.42 3.23 -7.72
N GLY A 42 -8.09 2.87 -8.83
CA GLY A 42 -7.43 2.35 -10.03
C GLY A 42 -6.28 3.24 -10.54
N PRO A 43 -6.52 4.55 -10.79
CA PRO A 43 -5.49 5.48 -11.24
C PRO A 43 -4.32 5.66 -10.25
N ILE A 44 -4.57 5.48 -8.95
CA ILE A 44 -3.52 5.56 -7.92
C ILE A 44 -2.58 4.36 -8.06
N LEU A 45 -3.11 3.15 -8.18
CA LEU A 45 -2.31 1.93 -8.35
C LEU A 45 -1.53 1.93 -9.67
N GLU A 46 -2.13 2.40 -10.75
CA GLU A 46 -1.47 2.57 -12.06
C GLU A 46 -0.28 3.52 -11.98
N ARG A 47 -0.43 4.68 -11.30
CA ARG A 47 0.66 5.62 -11.07
C ARG A 47 1.81 5.02 -10.27
N LEU A 48 1.51 4.07 -9.38
CA LEU A 48 2.49 3.35 -8.59
C LEU A 48 3.09 2.16 -9.34
N GLN A 49 2.62 1.86 -10.56
CA GLN A 49 3.00 0.69 -11.37
C GLN A 49 2.73 -0.65 -10.64
N LEU A 50 1.64 -0.71 -9.88
CA LEU A 50 1.25 -1.87 -9.09
C LEU A 50 -0.03 -2.49 -9.64
N ASP A 51 -0.03 -3.81 -9.78
CA ASP A 51 -1.26 -4.57 -10.06
C ASP A 51 -2.07 -4.73 -8.76
N HIS A 52 -3.40 -4.73 -8.88
CA HIS A 52 -4.33 -4.84 -7.75
C HIS A 52 -4.11 -6.10 -6.90
N GLN A 53 -3.96 -7.25 -7.54
CA GLN A 53 -3.80 -8.52 -6.86
C GLN A 53 -2.44 -8.59 -6.18
N GLY A 54 -1.38 -8.19 -6.89
CA GLY A 54 -0.04 -8.05 -6.32
C GLY A 54 0.01 -7.09 -5.13
N TRP A 55 -0.72 -5.97 -5.17
CA TRP A 55 -0.85 -5.05 -4.05
C TRP A 55 -1.56 -5.69 -2.84
N CYS A 56 -2.72 -6.31 -3.07
CA CYS A 56 -3.47 -6.95 -1.98
C CYS A 56 -2.66 -8.08 -1.33
N ASP A 57 -1.98 -8.90 -2.14
CA ASP A 57 -1.10 -9.97 -1.65
C ASP A 57 0.11 -9.41 -0.90
N LEU A 58 0.70 -8.32 -1.38
CA LEU A 58 1.78 -7.62 -0.69
C LEU A 58 1.33 -7.14 0.70
N VAL A 59 0.18 -6.45 0.78
CA VAL A 59 -0.32 -5.89 2.05
C VAL A 59 -0.78 -7.00 3.00
N ALA A 60 -1.49 -8.02 2.50
CA ALA A 60 -1.94 -9.16 3.30
C ALA A 60 -0.79 -9.93 3.95
N HIS A 61 0.37 -9.96 3.28
CA HIS A 61 1.55 -10.71 3.73
C HIS A 61 2.70 -9.82 4.18
N PHE A 62 2.49 -8.50 4.31
CA PHE A 62 3.55 -7.54 4.57
C PHE A 62 4.39 -7.91 5.79
N GLY A 63 3.76 -8.17 6.93
CA GLY A 63 4.46 -8.56 8.18
C GLY A 63 5.13 -9.92 8.14
N ARG A 64 4.85 -10.76 7.14
CA ARG A 64 5.50 -12.06 6.94
C ARG A 64 6.63 -12.00 5.90
N ARG A 65 6.47 -11.17 4.86
CA ARG A 65 7.43 -10.99 3.77
C ARG A 65 8.54 -10.00 4.11
N PHE A 66 8.23 -9.01 4.93
CA PHE A 66 9.21 -8.12 5.52
C PHE A 66 9.30 -8.50 6.99
N HIS A 67 10.41 -9.11 7.38
CA HIS A 67 10.79 -9.16 8.78
C HIS A 67 10.94 -7.71 9.21
N LEU A 68 9.92 -7.17 9.89
CA LEU A 68 10.16 -6.04 10.77
C LEU A 68 11.29 -6.51 11.67
N VAL A 69 12.49 -5.96 11.47
CA VAL A 69 13.57 -6.08 12.46
C VAL A 69 12.98 -5.38 13.66
N ASP A 70 12.34 -6.15 14.54
CA ASP A 70 11.84 -5.66 15.80
C ASP A 70 13.06 -5.08 16.51
N ALA A 71 13.08 -3.76 16.68
CA ALA A 71 14.08 -3.04 17.45
C ALA A 71 13.88 -3.29 18.95
N ARG A 72 13.64 -4.55 19.33
CA ARG A 72 13.51 -5.04 20.70
C ARG A 72 14.37 -6.27 20.86
N HIS A 73 15.67 -6.02 20.80
CA HIS A 73 16.62 -6.76 21.62
C HIS A 73 16.40 -6.34 23.09
N PRO A 74 16.11 -7.26 24.03
CA PRO A 74 16.56 -7.10 25.40
C PRO A 74 18.08 -7.21 25.50
#